data_AF-A0A926BAT0-F1
#
_entry.id   AF-A0A926BAT0-F1
#
_cell.length_a   1.000
_cell.length_b   1.000
_cell.length_c   1.000
_cell.angle_alpha   90.00
_cell.angle_beta   90.00
_cell.angle_gamma   90.00
#
_symmetry.space_group_name_H-M   'P 1'
#
loop_
_entity.id
_entity.type
_entity.pdbx_description
1 polymer ?
#
loop_
_entity_poly.entity_id
_entity_poly.type
_entity_poly.pdbx_seq_one_letter_code
_entity_poly.pdbx_strand_id
1 'polypeptide(L)'
;MALGDLNEWRRHGPVHEALSSVLPAHQAPPTWPSRRPFVCMDRIYASAGLELLPAAGAQEWQQDAARASDHLPLVVDLVLREAADDAGF
;
A
#
# COMPACT_ATOMS: atom_id res chain seq x y z
N MET A 1 10.37 0.89 5.25
CA MET A 1 9.07 1.09 4.57
C MET A 1 9.09 2.43 3.84
N ALA A 2 8.21 2.59 2.86
CA ALA A 2 7.93 3.86 2.18
C ALA A 2 6.44 3.91 1.84
N LEU A 3 5.79 5.07 1.96
CA LEU A 3 4.38 5.23 1.63
C LEU A 3 4.05 6.66 1.18
N GLY A 4 3.01 6.80 0.37
CA GLY A 4 2.44 8.08 -0.04
C GLY A 4 1.88 8.07 -1.45
N ASP A 5 1.48 9.24 -1.92
CA ASP A 5 1.15 9.50 -3.32
C ASP A 5 2.45 9.61 -4.14
N LEU A 6 2.69 8.60 -4.98
CA LEU A 6 3.87 8.54 -5.84
C LEU A 6 3.65 9.14 -7.22
N ASN A 7 2.44 9.65 -7.50
CA ASN A 7 2.02 10.18 -8.79
C ASN A 7 2.28 9.24 -9.98
N GLU A 8 2.42 7.94 -9.71
CA GLU A 8 2.65 6.93 -10.74
C GLU A 8 1.32 6.27 -11.12
N TRP A 9 0.85 6.62 -12.33
CA TRP A 9 -0.46 6.17 -12.83
C TRP A 9 -0.43 4.69 -13.25
N ARG A 10 0.75 4.18 -13.60
CA ARG A 10 0.96 2.78 -14.01
C ARG A 10 1.15 1.92 -12.76
N ARG A 11 0.33 0.90 -12.57
CA ARG A 11 0.48 -0.07 -11.47
C ARG A 11 1.88 -0.68 -11.41
N HIS A 12 2.49 -0.94 -12.57
CA HIS A 12 3.86 -1.40 -12.72
C HIS A 12 4.64 -0.42 -13.59
N GLY A 13 5.22 0.62 -12.99
CA GLY A 13 6.09 1.58 -13.66
C GLY A 13 7.45 1.73 -12.97
N PRO A 14 8.29 2.68 -13.41
CA PRO A 14 9.65 2.84 -12.91
C PRO A 14 9.74 3.06 -11.38
N VAL A 15 8.77 3.75 -10.78
CA VAL A 15 8.74 3.96 -9.33
C VAL A 15 8.43 2.66 -8.61
N HIS A 16 7.44 1.89 -9.11
CA HIS A 16 7.17 0.56 -8.58
C HIS A 16 8.38 -0.36 -8.68
N GLU A 17 9.03 -0.41 -9.84
CA GLU A 17 10.19 -1.27 -10.09
C GLU A 17 11.33 -0.93 -9.13
N ALA A 18 11.66 0.36 -8.99
CA ALA A 18 12.70 0.82 -8.08
C ALA A 18 12.38 0.46 -6.62
N LEU A 19 11.17 0.78 -6.14
CA LEU A 19 10.81 0.55 -4.73
C LEU A 19 10.61 -0.93 -4.41
N SER A 20 9.94 -1.70 -5.27
CA SER A 20 9.68 -3.13 -5.02
C SER A 20 10.94 -3.99 -5.05
N SER A 21 12.01 -3.53 -5.71
CA SER A 21 13.30 -4.23 -5.70
C SER A 21 13.97 -4.25 -4.31
N VAL A 22 13.68 -3.27 -3.45
CA VAL A 22 14.25 -3.15 -2.10
C VAL A 22 13.22 -3.27 -0.98
N LEU A 23 11.93 -3.05 -1.30
CA LEU A 23 10.78 -3.16 -0.40
C LEU A 23 9.71 -4.05 -1.07
N PRO A 24 9.89 -5.38 -1.04
CA PRO A 24 9.11 -6.30 -1.87
C PRO A 24 7.64 -6.45 -1.45
N ALA A 25 7.32 -6.26 -0.17
CA ALA A 25 5.93 -6.27 0.30
C ALA A 25 5.26 -4.94 -0.07
N HIS A 26 4.12 -4.96 -0.75
CA HIS A 26 3.47 -3.73 -1.19
C HIS A 26 1.96 -3.84 -1.31
N GLN A 27 1.27 -2.71 -1.11
CA GLN A 27 -0.16 -2.53 -1.34
C GLN A 27 -0.37 -1.28 -2.20
N ALA A 28 -1.14 -1.43 -3.27
CA ALA A 28 -1.45 -0.35 -4.21
C ALA A 28 -2.86 -0.52 -4.79
N PRO A 29 -3.93 -0.50 -3.97
CA PRO A 29 -5.29 -0.44 -4.48
C PRO A 29 -5.57 0.92 -5.13
N PRO A 30 -6.59 1.02 -6.01
CA PRO A 30 -7.05 2.30 -6.48
C PRO A 30 -7.60 3.16 -5.33
N THR A 31 -7.12 4.39 -5.23
CA THR A 31 -7.52 5.38 -4.22
C THR A 31 -8.03 6.67 -4.85
N TRP A 32 -7.66 6.94 -6.11
CA TRP A 32 -8.04 8.13 -6.85
C TRP A 32 -8.82 7.79 -8.14
N PRO A 33 -9.80 8.61 -8.54
CA PRO A 33 -10.44 9.69 -7.77
C PRO A 33 -11.37 9.12 -6.69
N SER A 34 -11.50 9.79 -5.55
CA SER A 34 -12.12 9.25 -4.33
C SER A 34 -13.57 8.78 -4.50
N ARG A 35 -14.33 9.42 -5.38
CA ARG A 35 -15.74 9.06 -5.68
C ARG A 35 -15.89 7.83 -6.56
N ARG A 36 -14.87 7.48 -7.35
CA ARG A 36 -14.83 6.30 -8.22
C ARG A 36 -13.37 5.89 -8.41
N PRO A 37 -12.77 5.16 -7.47
CA PRO A 37 -11.35 4.88 -7.49
C PRO A 37 -10.97 3.93 -8.62
N PHE A 38 -10.02 4.32 -9.47
CA PHE A 38 -9.47 3.45 -10.54
C PHE A 38 -7.98 3.67 -10.81
N VAL A 39 -7.33 4.65 -10.17
CA VAL A 39 -5.88 4.90 -10.28
C VAL A 39 -5.19 4.65 -8.94
N CYS A 40 -4.01 4.03 -9.00
CA CYS A 40 -3.25 3.52 -7.84
C CYS A 40 -2.06 4.44 -7.53
N MET A 41 -2.35 5.71 -7.27
CA MET A 41 -1.33 6.74 -7.03
C MET A 41 -0.72 6.60 -5.63
N ASP A 42 -1.56 6.32 -4.65
CA ASP A 42 -1.15 6.03 -3.27
C ASP A 42 -0.68 4.59 -3.13
N ARG A 43 0.48 4.41 -2.50
CA ARG A 43 1.09 3.09 -2.32
C ARG A 43 1.79 2.97 -0.98
N ILE A 44 1.86 1.74 -0.49
CA ILE A 44 2.65 1.35 0.68
C ILE A 44 3.63 0.27 0.24
N TYR A 45 4.90 0.43 0.62
CA TYR A 45 6.00 -0.51 0.40
C TYR A 45 6.69 -0.83 1.73
N ALA A 46 7.03 -2.10 1.94
CA ALA A 46 7.66 -2.58 3.15
C ALA A 46 8.72 -3.66 2.85
N SER A 47 9.64 -3.84 3.79
CA SER A 47 10.66 -4.89 3.73
C SER A 47 10.01 -6.27 3.86
N ALA A 48 10.72 -7.33 3.45
CA ALA A 48 10.21 -8.71 3.49
C ALA A 48 9.84 -9.23 4.90
N GLY A 49 10.36 -8.60 5.95
CA GLY A 49 10.02 -8.91 7.34
C GLY A 49 8.65 -8.36 7.78
N LEU A 50 7.92 -7.67 6.90
CA LEU A 50 6.59 -7.13 7.18
C LEU A 50 5.57 -7.68 6.20
N GLU A 51 4.41 -8.01 6.72
CA GLU A 51 3.22 -8.30 5.95
C GLU A 51 2.23 -7.14 6.06
N LEU A 52 1.64 -6.77 4.92
CA LEU A 52 0.68 -5.67 4.78
C LEU A 52 -0.72 -6.26 4.57
N LEU A 53 -1.53 -6.28 5.62
CA LEU A 53 -2.90 -6.77 5.57
C LEU A 53 -3.88 -5.62 5.31
N PRO A 54 -4.96 -5.82 4.54
CA PRO A 54 -6.03 -4.84 4.47
C PRO A 54 -6.60 -4.56 5.86
N ALA A 55 -6.68 -3.30 6.27
CA ALA A 55 -7.23 -2.94 7.57
C ALA A 55 -8.73 -3.22 7.64
N ALA A 56 -9.16 -3.90 8.70
CA ALA A 56 -10.58 -4.11 8.96
C ALA A 56 -11.30 -2.77 9.19
N GLY A 57 -12.52 -2.63 8.67
CA GLY A 57 -13.32 -1.41 8.85
C GLY A 57 -12.89 -0.20 8.00
N ALA A 58 -11.87 -0.31 7.13
CA ALA A 58 -11.44 0.79 6.26
C ALA A 58 -12.56 1.40 5.40
N GLN A 59 -13.61 0.64 5.11
CA GLN A 59 -14.78 1.10 4.36
C GLN A 59 -15.73 1.99 5.17
N GLU A 60 -15.70 1.93 6.51
CA GLU A 60 -16.63 2.64 7.38
C GLU A 60 -16.50 4.16 7.26
N TRP A 61 -15.29 4.66 7.02
CA TRP A 61 -15.00 6.09 6.91
C TRP A 61 -14.87 6.57 5.46
N GLN A 62 -15.13 5.70 4.48
CA GLN A 62 -14.85 5.96 3.06
C GLN A 62 -15.64 7.17 2.52
N GLN A 63 -16.89 7.35 2.96
CA GLN A 63 -17.73 8.46 2.52
C GLN A 63 -17.23 9.80 3.07
N ASP A 64 -16.87 9.86 4.35
CA ASP A 64 -16.33 11.07 4.97
C ASP A 64 -14.95 11.41 4.39
N ALA A 65 -14.11 10.41 4.15
CA ALA A 65 -12.82 10.59 3.51
C ALA A 65 -12.94 11.14 2.07
N ALA A 66 -13.89 10.65 1.28
CA ALA A 66 -14.15 11.15 -0.07
C ALA A 66 -14.69 12.59 -0.11
N ARG A 67 -15.21 13.11 1.01
CA ARG A 67 -15.60 14.53 1.17
C ARG A 67 -14.43 15.40 1.59
N ALA A 68 -13.45 14.83 2.30
CA ALA A 68 -12.27 15.54 2.81
C ALA A 68 -11.11 15.59 1.80
N SER A 69 -11.04 14.63 0.86
CA SER A 69 -9.97 14.50 -0.11
C SER A 69 -10.46 13.91 -1.45
N ASP A 70 -9.75 14.21 -2.54
CA ASP A 70 -9.93 13.55 -3.83
C ASP A 70 -9.19 12.19 -3.91
N HIS A 71 -8.46 11.81 -2.86
CA HIS A 71 -7.91 10.47 -2.64
C HIS A 71 -8.62 9.76 -1.48
N LEU A 72 -8.91 8.47 -1.62
CA LEU A 72 -9.29 7.61 -0.50
C LEU A 72 -8.05 7.23 0.32
N PRO A 73 -8.18 7.08 1.65
CA PRO A 73 -7.08 6.64 2.50
C PRO A 73 -6.70 5.20 2.18
N LEU A 74 -5.40 4.94 2.07
CA LEU A 74 -4.84 3.60 2.02
C LEU A 74 -4.37 3.20 3.42
N VAL A 75 -5.11 2.29 4.05
CA VAL A 75 -4.85 1.81 5.42
C VAL A 75 -4.55 0.32 5.41
N VAL A 76 -3.52 -0.08 6.13
CA VAL A 76 -3.09 -1.48 6.28
C VAL A 76 -2.76 -1.78 7.72
N ASP A 77 -3.06 -3.01 8.14
CA ASP A 77 -2.53 -3.58 9.38
C ASP A 77 -1.14 -4.18 9.08
N LEU A 78 -0.20 -3.99 10.01
CA LEU A 78 1.17 -4.49 9.88
C LEU A 78 1.37 -5.72 10.76
N VAL A 79 1.89 -6.78 10.17
CA VAL A 79 2.35 -7.97 10.91
C VAL A 79 3.85 -8.12 10.72
N LEU A 80 4.58 -8.22 11.83
CA LEU A 80 5.99 -8.58 11.79
C LEU A 80 6.09 -10.08 11.50
N ARG A 81 6.77 -10.44 10.42
CA ARG A 81 7.13 -11.82 10.16
C ARG A 81 8.33 -12.17 11.03
N GLU A 82 8.20 -13.22 11.83
CA GLU A 82 9.37 -13.83 12.43
C GLU A 82 10.30 -14.29 11.31
N ALA A 83 11.59 -14.00 11.44
CA ALA A 83 12.58 -14.58 10.55
C ALA A 83 12.41 -16.09 10.63
N ALA A 84 12.29 -16.76 9.48
CA ALA A 84 12.49 -18.19 9.48
C ALA A 84 13.88 -18.42 10.07
N ASP A 85 13.95 -19.15 11.19
CA ASP A 85 15.23 -19.59 11.74
C ASP A 85 16.00 -20.22 10.58
N ASP A 86 17.14 -19.62 10.23
CA ASP A 86 18.11 -20.21 9.32
C ASP A 86 18.66 -21.47 10.03
N ALA A 87 17.88 -22.56 9.98
CA ALA A 87 18.32 -23.90 10.31
C ALA A 87 19.20 -24.40 9.16
N GLY A 88 20.35 -23.75 8.98
CA GLY A 88 21.44 -24.22 8.15
C GLY A 88 22.26 -25.24 8.92
N PHE A 89 22.13 -26.51 8.53
CA PHE A 89 23.03 -27.62 8.86
C PHE A 89 24.37 -27.48 8.12
#